data_AF-X1H4U5-F1
#
_entry.id   AF-X1H4U5-F1
#
_cell.length_a   1.000
_cell.length_b   1.000
_cell.length_c   1.000
_cell.angle_alpha   90.00
_cell.angle_beta   90.00
_cell.angle_gamma   90.00
#
_symmetry.space_group_name_H-M   'P 1'
#
loop_
_entity.id
_entity.type
_entity.pdbx_description
1 polymer ?
#
loop_
_entity_poly.entity_id
_entity_poly.type
_entity_poly.pdbx_seq_one_letter_code
_entity_poly.pdbx_strand_id
1 'polypeptide(L)' 'FFLREGVDVISNKLPERVVGVDYLEDYKGYCEKMGWNPENAYPLKETLNDLNLDFVIKDLY' A
#
# COMPACT_ATOMS: atom_id res chain seq x y z
N PHE A 1 9.64 0.64 3.18
CA PHE A 1 10.68 -0.33 2.77
C PHE A 1 10.31 -1.01 1.46
N PHE A 2 9.33 -1.93 1.41
CA PHE A 2 8.97 -2.66 0.18
C PHE A 2 8.77 -1.78 -1.07
N LEU A 3 8.03 -0.67 -0.95
CA LEU A 3 7.79 0.26 -2.06
C LEU A 3 9.08 0.89 -2.60
N ARG A 4 10.04 1.24 -1.72
CA ARG A 4 11.36 1.77 -2.11
C ARG A 4 12.17 0.75 -2.89
N GLU A 5 12.02 -0.53 -2.56
CA GLU A 5 12.67 -1.63 -3.27
C GLU A 5 11.93 -2.03 -4.56
N GLY A 6 10.90 -1.26 -4.97
CA GLY A 6 10.17 -1.46 -6.23
C GLY A 6 9.18 -2.62 -6.20
N VAL A 7 8.78 -3.09 -5.02
CA VAL A 7 7.74 -4.12 -4.90
C VAL A 7 6.38 -3.51 -5.21
N ASP A 8 5.75 -3.97 -6.29
CA ASP A 8 4.38 -3.62 -6.64
C ASP A 8 3.40 -4.48 -5.85
N VAL A 9 2.89 -3.93 -4.75
CA VAL A 9 1.98 -4.64 -3.84
C VAL A 9 0.59 -4.83 -4.44
N ILE A 10 0.19 -3.99 -5.40
CA ILE A 10 -1.12 -4.05 -6.06
C ILE A 10 -1.17 -5.21 -7.07
N SER A 11 -0.02 -5.60 -7.65
CA SER A 11 0.06 -6.77 -8.51
C SER A 11 0.21 -8.10 -7.76
N ASN A 12 0.21 -8.10 -6.42
CA ASN A 12 0.19 -9.35 -5.65
C ASN A 12 -1.08 -10.15 -5.94
N LYS A 13 -0.89 -11.45 -6.16
CA LYS A 13 -1.99 -12.40 -6.41
C LYS A 13 -1.97 -13.50 -5.36
N LEU A 14 -3.14 -13.82 -4.84
CA LEU A 14 -3.30 -15.02 -4.03
C LEU A 14 -3.19 -16.27 -4.92
N PRO A 15 -2.71 -17.40 -4.35
CA PRO A 15 -2.73 -18.67 -5.07
C PRO A 15 -4.14 -19.05 -5.52
N GLU A 16 -4.29 -19.61 -6.72
CA GLU A 16 -5.59 -19.97 -7.32
C GLU A 16 -6.45 -20.90 -6.46
N ARG A 17 -5.83 -21.67 -5.55
CA ARG A 17 -6.54 -22.52 -4.58
C ARG A 17 -7.35 -21.74 -3.54
N VAL A 18 -7.16 -20.42 -3.43
CA VAL A 18 -7.92 -19.56 -2.53
C VAL A 18 -9.23 -19.19 -3.22
N VAL A 19 -10.35 -19.47 -2.56
CA VAL A 19 -11.70 -19.22 -3.07
C VAL A 19 -12.43 -18.27 -2.14
N GLY A 20 -13.20 -17.34 -2.70
CA GLY A 20 -14.08 -16.44 -1.93
C GLY A 20 -13.38 -15.23 -1.31
N VAL A 21 -12.16 -14.92 -1.73
CA VAL A 21 -11.42 -13.71 -1.33
C VAL A 21 -11.03 -12.93 -2.58
N ASP A 22 -11.41 -11.67 -2.66
CA ASP A 22 -10.89 -10.73 -3.64
C ASP A 22 -9.82 -9.86 -2.97
N TYR A 23 -8.58 -10.38 -3.00
CA TYR A 23 -7.47 -9.71 -2.34
C TYR A 23 -7.26 -8.28 -2.80
N LEU A 24 -7.47 -8.01 -4.10
CA LEU A 24 -7.21 -6.68 -4.64
C LEU A 24 -8.23 -5.69 -4.07
N GLU A 25 -9.51 -6.05 -4.09
CA GLU A 25 -10.58 -5.22 -3.54
C GLU A 25 -10.42 -5.02 -2.03
N ASP A 26 -10.16 -6.09 -1.29
CA ASP A 26 -9.93 -6.03 0.16
C ASP A 26 -8.73 -5.14 0.52
N TYR A 27 -7.64 -5.24 -0.26
CA TYR A 27 -6.43 -4.47 -0.04
C TYR A 27 -6.60 -2.99 -0.41
N LYS A 28 -7.38 -2.66 -1.45
CA LYS A 28 -7.76 -1.28 -1.75
C LYS A 28 -8.52 -0.64 -0.59
N GLY A 29 -9.52 -1.34 -0.05
CA GLY A 29 -10.26 -0.87 1.12
C GLY A 29 -9.39 -0.74 2.38
N TYR A 30 -8.36 -1.57 2.54
CA TYR A 30 -7.34 -1.40 3.57
C TYR A 30 -6.51 -0.13 3.35
N CYS A 31 -6.04 0.12 2.13
CA CYS A 31 -5.26 1.32 1.79
C CYS A 31 -6.01 2.60 2.15
N GLU A 32 -7.28 2.71 1.78
CA GLU A 32 -8.11 3.87 2.10
C GLU A 32 -8.19 4.13 3.61
N LYS A 33 -8.40 3.08 4.41
CA LYS A 33 -8.49 3.18 5.88
C LYS A 33 -7.18 3.59 6.53
N MET A 34 -6.05 3.25 5.90
CA MET A 34 -4.71 3.55 6.42
C MET A 34 -4.17 4.90 5.94
N GLY A 35 -4.90 5.64 5.11
CA GLY A 35 -4.41 6.87 4.49
C GLY A 35 -3.36 6.59 3.42
N TRP A 36 -3.54 5.53 2.64
CA TRP A 36 -2.67 5.13 1.54
C TRP A 36 -3.45 5.21 0.22
N ASN A 37 -2.74 5.41 -0.89
CA ASN A 37 -3.35 5.46 -2.20
C ASN A 37 -3.73 4.03 -2.66
N PRO A 38 -5.02 3.73 -2.93
CA PRO A 38 -5.47 2.38 -3.29
C PRO A 38 -4.96 1.89 -4.65
N GLU A 39 -4.51 2.78 -5.54
CA GLU A 39 -4.04 2.39 -6.88
C GLU A 39 -2.57 1.97 -6.92
N ASN A 40 -1.77 2.38 -5.93
CA ASN A 40 -0.34 2.05 -5.90
C ASN A 40 0.20 1.67 -4.51
N ALA A 41 -0.66 1.65 -3.49
CA ALA A 41 -0.33 1.37 -2.09
C ALA A 41 0.63 2.36 -1.41
N TYR A 42 0.95 3.51 -2.02
CA TYR A 42 1.83 4.49 -1.39
C TYR A 42 1.12 5.21 -0.24
N PRO A 43 1.70 5.27 0.97
CA PRO A 43 1.17 6.08 2.06
C PRO A 43 1.13 7.56 1.66
N LEU A 44 0.03 8.25 1.96
CA LEU A 44 -0.08 9.68 1.69
C LEU A 44 0.98 10.45 2.48
N LYS A 45 1.46 11.58 1.93
CA LYS A 45 2.45 12.43 2.60
C LYS A 45 1.97 12.91 3.97
N GLU A 46 0.68 13.22 4.10
CA GLU A 46 0.07 13.60 5.38
C GLU A 46 0.15 12.47 6.42
N THR A 47 -0.20 11.25 6.02
CA THR A 47 -0.10 10.06 6.88
C THR A 47 1.33 9.79 7.32
N LEU A 48 2.32 9.99 6.45
CA LEU A 48 3.73 9.87 6.82
C LEU A 48 4.13 10.93 7.84
N ASN A 49 3.68 12.18 7.70
CA ASN A 49 3.96 13.25 8.66
C ASN A 49 3.31 12.96 10.03
N ASP A 50 2.04 12.55 10.05
CA ASP A 50 1.30 12.27 11.29
C ASP A 50 1.92 11.12 12.10
N LEU A 51 2.57 10.17 11.41
CA LEU A 51 3.30 9.06 12.01
C LEU A 51 4.76 9.39 12.36
N ASN A 52 5.20 10.65 12.19
CA ASN A 52 6.61 11.08 12.33
C ASN A 52 7.57 10.26 11.45
N LEU A 53 7.14 9.96 10.23
CA LEU A 53 7.89 9.26 9.18
C LEU A 53 8.25 10.21 8.03
N ASP A 54 8.35 11.51 8.27
CA ASP A 54 8.70 12.52 7.26
C ASP A 54 10.04 12.22 6.57
N PHE A 55 10.97 11.57 7.28
CA PHE A 55 12.27 11.18 6.74
C PHE A 55 12.19 10.19 5.56
N VAL A 56 11.12 9.41 5.40
CA VAL A 56 10.94 8.51 4.24
C VAL A 56 10.25 9.17 3.05
N ILE A 57 9.71 10.39 3.18
CA ILE A 57 9.03 11.07 2.07
C ILE A 57 9.97 11.21 0.86
N LYS A 58 11.22 11.62 1.10
CA LYS A 58 12.28 11.78 0.09
C LYS A 58 12.73 10.48 -0.59
N ASP A 59 12.43 9.32 0.00
CA ASP A 59 12.68 8.02 -0.62
C ASP A 59 11.51 7.56 -1.50
N LEU A 60 10.30 8.09 -1.26
CA LEU A 60 9.06 7.65 -1.90
C LEU A 60 8.48 8.67 -2.91
N TYR A 61 8.86 9.95 -2.80
CA TYR A 61 8.35 11.09 -3.56
C TYR A 61 9.47 12.07 -3.92
#